data_AF-A0A7W0GRT2-F1
#
_entry.id   AF-A0A7W0GRT2-F1
#
_cell.length_a   1.000
_cell.length_b   1.000
_cell.length_c   1.000
_cell.angle_alpha   90.00
_cell.angle_beta   90.00
_cell.angle_gamma   90.00
#
_symmetry.space_group_name_H-M   'P 1'
#
loop_
_entity.id
_entity.type
_entity.pdbx_description
1 polymer ?
#
loop_
_entity_poly.entity_id
_entity_poly.type
_entity_poly.pdbx_seq_one_letter_code
_entity_poly.pdbx_strand_id
1 'polypeptide(L)'
;MNRHLPLRATLLFIVITAAAPILTNAQVKPARDPKQQVDEEYTKKIREYTTETFFNSPLTDYLPASPNVPTPKAVLGDVAGAPGKLPYAAEVYSYMRMLEKASPRVKVYSIGTTEEGREMIAVAVASESLLGKL
;
A
#
# COMPACT_ATOMS: atom_id res chain seq x y z
N MET A 1 -51.36 -32.96 57.28
CA MET A 1 -51.92 -31.66 57.69
C MET A 1 -52.07 -30.81 56.45
N ASN A 2 -53.27 -30.81 55.88
CA ASN A 2 -53.67 -30.10 54.66
C ASN A 2 -53.58 -28.58 54.85
N ARG A 3 -53.17 -27.83 53.81
CA ARG A 3 -53.68 -26.47 53.51
C ARG A 3 -53.20 -25.91 52.14
N HIS A 4 -54.13 -25.99 51.17
CA HIS A 4 -54.57 -24.91 50.25
C HIS A 4 -53.74 -24.52 48.99
N LEU A 5 -54.26 -24.90 47.81
CA LEU A 5 -54.29 -24.09 46.55
C LEU A 5 -55.35 -22.96 46.72
N PRO A 6 -55.47 -21.86 45.90
CA PRO A 6 -55.19 -21.76 44.45
C PRO A 6 -54.77 -20.37 43.87
N LEU A 7 -54.65 -20.33 42.53
CA LEU A 7 -55.00 -19.21 41.65
C LEU A 7 -54.07 -17.97 41.61
N ARG A 8 -53.33 -17.82 40.49
CA ARG A 8 -53.20 -16.54 39.77
C ARG A 8 -52.64 -16.76 38.36
N ALA A 9 -53.55 -16.68 37.40
CA ALA A 9 -53.27 -16.57 35.97
C ALA A 9 -52.41 -15.33 35.71
N THR A 10 -51.30 -15.50 34.97
CA THR A 10 -50.66 -14.38 34.29
C THR A 10 -50.18 -14.86 32.93
N LEU A 11 -50.93 -14.49 31.90
CA LEU A 11 -50.55 -14.56 30.49
C LEU A 11 -49.27 -13.74 30.30
N LEU A 12 -48.19 -14.32 29.79
CA LEU A 12 -47.03 -13.57 29.30
C LEU A 12 -46.91 -13.79 27.79
N PHE A 13 -47.32 -12.77 27.03
CA PHE A 13 -47.09 -12.66 25.59
C PHE A 13 -45.58 -12.56 25.35
N ILE A 14 -44.97 -13.59 24.76
CA ILE A 14 -43.59 -13.56 24.28
C ILE A 14 -43.59 -12.84 22.93
N VAL A 15 -43.15 -11.57 22.93
CA VAL A 15 -42.83 -10.83 21.71
C VAL A 15 -41.46 -11.29 21.23
N ILE A 16 -41.43 -12.12 20.19
CA ILE A 16 -40.20 -12.48 19.48
C ILE A 16 -39.87 -11.35 18.51
N THR A 17 -38.99 -10.44 18.90
CA THR A 17 -38.35 -9.49 17.99
C THR A 17 -37.25 -10.21 17.20
N ALA A 18 -37.54 -10.52 15.93
CA ALA A 18 -36.54 -11.01 14.99
C ALA A 18 -35.56 -9.86 14.63
N ALA A 19 -34.39 -9.84 15.27
CA ALA A 19 -33.29 -8.99 14.85
C ALA A 19 -32.62 -9.62 13.61
N ALA A 20 -32.93 -9.12 12.42
CA ALA A 20 -32.17 -9.45 11.22
C ALA A 20 -30.79 -8.74 11.30
N PRO A 21 -29.66 -9.44 11.08
CA PRO A 21 -28.36 -8.80 11.04
C PRO A 21 -28.29 -7.94 9.77
N ILE A 22 -28.13 -6.63 9.97
CA ILE A 22 -27.75 -5.70 8.91
C ILE A 22 -26.32 -6.08 8.51
N LEU A 23 -26.16 -6.71 7.35
CA LEU A 23 -24.85 -6.89 6.74
C LEU A 23 -24.34 -5.50 6.36
N THR A 24 -23.50 -4.93 7.23
CA THR A 24 -22.75 -3.73 6.90
C THR A 24 -21.72 -4.12 5.85
N ASN A 25 -21.89 -3.61 4.63
CA ASN A 25 -20.88 -3.71 3.58
C ASN A 25 -19.70 -2.83 4.02
N ALA A 26 -18.82 -3.37 4.86
CA ALA A 26 -17.62 -2.68 5.29
C ALA A 26 -16.79 -2.37 4.04
N GLN A 27 -16.74 -1.09 3.64
CA GLN A 27 -15.77 -0.65 2.65
C GLN A 27 -14.39 -0.99 3.20
N VAL A 28 -13.72 -1.95 2.56
CA VAL A 28 -12.35 -2.31 2.88
C VAL A 28 -11.52 -1.06 2.65
N LYS A 29 -11.11 -0.39 3.74
CA LYS A 29 -10.15 0.71 3.64
C LYS A 29 -8.88 0.13 3.03
N PRO A 30 -8.35 0.70 1.94
CA PRO A 30 -7.05 0.28 1.43
C PRO A 30 -6.04 0.35 2.56
N ALA A 31 -5.42 -0.77 2.88
CA ALA A 31 -4.50 -0.89 4.01
C ALA A 31 -3.37 -1.84 3.64
N ARG A 32 -2.22 -1.66 4.30
CA ARG A 32 -1.07 -2.56 4.15
C ARG A 32 -1.41 -3.98 4.61
N ASP A 33 -0.75 -4.97 4.02
CA ASP A 33 -0.70 -6.31 4.60
C ASP A 33 0.01 -6.23 5.97
N PRO A 34 -0.62 -6.66 7.08
CA PRO A 34 0.01 -6.65 8.40
C PRO A 34 1.32 -7.45 8.49
N LYS A 35 1.53 -8.40 7.58
CA LYS A 35 2.76 -9.22 7.51
C LYS A 35 3.89 -8.54 6.73
N GLN A 36 3.58 -7.48 5.98
CA GLN A 36 4.57 -6.74 5.22
C GLN A 36 5.43 -5.90 6.17
N GLN A 37 6.72 -6.22 6.22
CA GLN A 37 7.69 -5.42 6.96
C GLN A 37 7.79 -4.02 6.37
N VAL A 38 8.13 -3.06 7.21
CA VAL A 38 8.23 -1.64 6.84
C VAL A 38 9.65 -1.14 7.06
N ASP A 39 10.11 -0.34 6.11
CA ASP A 39 11.36 0.40 6.26
C ASP A 39 11.08 1.60 7.16
N GLU A 40 11.39 1.46 8.44
CA GLU A 40 11.09 2.48 9.46
C GLU A 40 11.86 3.79 9.22
N GLU A 41 13.10 3.71 8.71
CA GLU A 41 13.92 4.90 8.47
C GLU A 41 13.36 5.71 7.30
N TYR A 42 13.07 5.05 6.18
CA TYR A 42 12.49 5.69 5.01
C TYR A 42 11.09 6.22 5.32
N THR A 43 10.28 5.43 6.04
CA THR A 43 8.92 5.81 6.43
C THR A 43 8.91 7.02 7.38
N LYS A 44 9.87 7.12 8.30
CA LYS A 44 10.03 8.30 9.15
C LYS A 44 10.24 9.56 8.30
N LYS A 45 11.10 9.49 7.28
CA LYS A 45 11.35 10.61 6.37
C LYS A 45 10.14 10.97 5.50
N ILE A 46 9.36 9.98 5.04
CA ILE A 46 8.07 10.25 4.37
C ILE A 46 7.19 11.11 5.27
N ARG A 47 7.03 10.73 6.54
CA ARG A 47 6.21 11.49 7.51
C ARG A 47 6.79 12.86 7.83
N GLU A 48 8.12 12.95 7.95
CA GLU A 48 8.82 14.21 8.22
C GLU A 48 8.66 15.23 7.09
N TYR A 49 8.72 14.78 5.83
CA TYR A 49 8.60 15.65 4.66
C TYR A 49 7.15 15.84 4.19
N THR A 50 6.20 15.14 4.80
CA THR A 50 4.78 15.36 4.58
C THR A 50 4.29 16.40 5.57
N THR A 51 4.00 17.60 5.11
CA THR A 51 3.63 18.73 5.98
C THR A 51 2.34 18.47 6.77
N GLU A 52 1.38 17.76 6.18
CA GLU A 52 0.10 17.42 6.82
C GLU A 52 -0.33 16.01 6.48
N THR A 53 -0.88 15.29 7.46
CA THR A 53 -1.22 13.86 7.32
C THR A 53 -2.23 13.56 6.22
N PHE A 54 -3.14 14.50 5.91
CA PHE A 54 -4.14 14.34 4.87
C PHE A 54 -3.58 14.47 3.43
N PHE A 55 -2.33 14.91 3.26
CA PHE A 55 -1.64 14.88 1.97
C PHE A 55 -1.15 13.47 1.59
N ASN A 56 -1.20 12.53 2.53
CA ASN A 56 -0.87 11.13 2.28
C ASN A 56 -2.09 10.23 2.39
N SER A 57 -1.99 9.09 1.72
CA SER A 57 -2.95 8.00 1.82
C SER A 57 -2.35 6.84 2.62
N PRO A 58 -3.18 5.93 3.16
CA PRO A 58 -2.69 4.68 3.77
C PRO A 58 -1.90 3.75 2.83
N LEU A 59 -1.79 4.10 1.54
CA LEU A 59 -1.02 3.36 0.54
C LEU A 59 0.36 3.99 0.28
N THR A 60 0.59 5.22 0.73
CA THR A 60 1.78 6.02 0.42
C THR A 60 2.47 6.60 1.65
N ASP A 61 1.92 6.38 2.86
CA ASP A 61 2.45 6.88 4.12
C ASP A 61 3.57 5.99 4.72
N TYR A 62 3.99 4.94 4.02
CA TYR A 62 5.08 4.05 4.40
C TYR A 62 5.78 3.44 3.19
N LEU A 63 7.01 2.95 3.40
CA LEU A 63 7.71 2.14 2.42
C LEU A 63 7.74 0.65 2.86
N PRO A 64 7.25 -0.28 2.03
CA PRO A 64 7.42 -1.72 2.27
C PRO A 64 8.91 -2.10 2.27
N ALA A 65 9.40 -2.71 3.34
CA ALA A 65 10.76 -3.23 3.40
C ALA A 65 10.90 -4.48 2.51
N SER A 66 12.01 -4.54 1.79
CA SER A 66 12.40 -5.71 1.00
C SER A 66 13.92 -5.88 1.08
N PRO A 67 14.43 -7.11 1.32
CA PRO A 67 15.86 -7.36 1.28
C PRO A 67 16.41 -7.35 -0.15
N ASN A 68 15.55 -7.54 -1.16
CA ASN A 68 15.95 -7.73 -2.55
C ASN A 68 15.72 -6.50 -3.42
N VAL A 69 14.65 -5.75 -3.15
CA VAL A 69 14.26 -4.59 -3.97
C VAL A 69 14.95 -3.34 -3.41
N PRO A 70 15.84 -2.69 -4.18
CA PRO A 70 16.53 -1.49 -3.72
C PRO A 70 15.54 -0.34 -3.56
N THR A 71 15.82 0.54 -2.59
CA THR A 71 15.02 1.74 -2.36
C THR A 71 15.57 2.93 -3.15
N PRO A 72 14.75 3.96 -3.45
CA PRO A 72 15.23 5.17 -4.13
C PRO A 72 16.40 5.84 -3.40
N LYS A 73 16.46 5.70 -2.06
CA LYS A 73 17.55 6.20 -1.22
C LYS A 73 18.93 5.70 -1.68
N ALA A 74 19.02 4.53 -2.32
CA ALA A 74 20.29 4.00 -2.82
C ALA A 74 20.95 4.89 -3.91
N VAL A 75 20.16 5.59 -4.73
CA VAL A 75 20.68 6.55 -5.71
C VAL A 75 20.55 7.98 -5.20
N LEU A 76 19.40 8.29 -4.61
CA LEU A 76 19.05 9.64 -4.24
C LEU A 76 19.70 10.06 -2.91
N GLY A 77 20.22 9.14 -2.10
CA GLY A 77 20.70 9.42 -0.74
C GLY A 77 19.59 9.80 0.26
N ASP A 78 18.38 10.07 -0.24
CA ASP A 78 17.19 10.40 0.55
C ASP A 78 15.92 9.85 -0.13
N VAL A 79 14.77 10.05 0.50
CA VAL A 79 13.47 9.72 -0.08
C VAL A 79 13.19 10.57 -1.33
N ALA A 80 12.48 9.98 -2.28
CA ALA A 80 11.99 10.72 -3.43
C ALA A 80 11.10 11.88 -2.97
N GLY A 81 11.40 13.11 -3.42
CA GLY A 81 10.68 14.32 -3.00
C GLY A 81 11.24 15.00 -1.75
N ALA A 82 12.42 14.60 -1.26
CA ALA A 82 13.08 15.27 -0.14
C ALA A 82 13.31 16.78 -0.42
N PRO A 83 13.16 17.66 0.60
CA PRO A 83 13.36 19.10 0.44
C PRO A 83 14.74 19.45 -0.13
N GLY A 84 14.77 20.38 -1.08
CA GLY A 84 16.02 20.86 -1.69
C GLY A 84 16.71 19.86 -2.62
N LYS A 85 16.08 18.71 -2.93
CA LYS A 85 16.62 17.72 -3.86
C LYS A 85 15.71 17.53 -5.07
N LEU A 86 16.23 17.85 -6.25
CA LEU A 86 15.59 17.55 -7.53
C LEU A 86 16.44 16.52 -8.28
N PRO A 87 16.06 15.23 -8.29
CA PRO A 87 16.82 14.19 -8.98
C PRO A 87 16.94 14.47 -10.48
N TYR A 88 18.14 14.31 -11.01
CA TYR A 88 18.34 14.33 -12.47
C TYR A 88 17.81 13.04 -13.10
N ALA A 89 17.38 13.12 -14.37
CA ALA A 89 16.90 11.96 -15.12
C ALA A 89 17.89 10.77 -15.08
N ALA A 90 19.20 11.03 -15.12
CA ALA A 90 20.22 9.98 -15.03
C ALA A 90 20.18 9.19 -13.70
N GLU A 91 19.90 9.86 -12.58
CA GLU A 91 19.73 9.20 -11.27
C GLU A 91 18.45 8.35 -11.28
N VAL A 92 17.35 8.87 -11.82
CA VAL A 92 16.09 8.14 -11.95
C VAL A 92 16.27 6.90 -12.83
N TYR A 93 16.98 7.02 -13.96
CA TYR A 93 17.23 5.90 -14.86
C TYR A 93 18.15 4.86 -14.23
N SER A 94 19.16 5.30 -13.48
CA SER A 94 20.02 4.41 -12.70
C SER A 94 19.21 3.59 -11.70
N TYR A 95 18.26 4.22 -11.00
CA TYR A 95 17.35 3.53 -10.10
C TYR A 95 16.46 2.51 -10.84
N MET A 96 15.86 2.88 -11.96
CA MET A 96 15.02 1.95 -12.75
C MET A 96 15.82 0.75 -13.27
N ARG A 97 17.07 0.95 -13.69
CA ARG A 97 17.96 -0.14 -14.09
C ARG A 97 18.43 -1.00 -12.91
N MET A 98 18.54 -0.44 -11.71
CA MET A 98 18.75 -1.25 -10.50
C MET A 98 17.54 -2.11 -10.18
N LEU A 99 16.32 -1.61 -10.38
CA LEU A 99 15.10 -2.40 -10.21
C LEU A 99 15.02 -3.56 -11.21
N GLU A 100 15.37 -3.34 -12.48
CA GLU A 100 15.48 -4.41 -13.48
C GLU A 100 16.47 -5.51 -13.06
N LYS A 101 17.62 -5.13 -12.48
CA LYS A 101 18.61 -6.10 -11.97
C LYS A 101 18.12 -6.86 -10.74
N ALA A 102 17.34 -6.20 -9.89
CA ALA A 102 16.86 -6.75 -8.63
C ALA A 102 15.61 -7.63 -8.77
N SER A 103 14.84 -7.48 -9.86
CA SER A 103 13.58 -8.19 -10.04
C SER A 103 13.35 -8.64 -11.48
N PRO A 104 12.97 -9.92 -11.70
CA PRO A 104 12.59 -10.40 -13.03
C PRO A 104 11.24 -9.81 -13.51
N ARG A 105 10.55 -9.04 -12.65
CA ARG A 105 9.26 -8.40 -12.92
C ARG A 105 9.38 -6.97 -13.44
N VAL A 106 10.61 -6.50 -13.66
CA VAL A 106 10.89 -5.16 -14.16
C VAL A 106 11.77 -5.29 -15.38
N LYS A 107 11.38 -4.63 -16.48
CA LYS A 107 12.16 -4.55 -17.70
C LYS A 107 12.28 -3.10 -18.16
N VAL A 108 13.50 -2.66 -18.49
CA VAL A 108 13.76 -1.29 -18.94
C VAL A 108 14.15 -1.31 -20.41
N TYR A 109 13.40 -0.57 -21.22
CA TYR A 109 13.62 -0.42 -22.65
C TYR A 109 14.11 0.99 -22.95
N SER A 110 15.04 1.10 -23.90
CA SER A 110 15.37 2.37 -24.53
C SER A 110 14.38 2.62 -25.67
N ILE A 111 13.70 3.77 -25.66
CA ILE A 111 12.66 4.12 -26.66
C ILE A 111 13.09 5.27 -27.58
N GLY A 112 14.39 5.57 -27.61
CA GLY A 112 14.98 6.63 -28.41
C GLY A 112 15.63 7.71 -27.56
N THR A 113 15.83 8.89 -28.16
CA THR A 113 16.48 10.03 -27.51
C THR A 113 15.61 11.27 -27.58
N THR A 114 15.71 12.13 -26.57
CA THR A 114 15.13 13.48 -26.58
C THR A 114 15.81 14.36 -27.62
N GLU A 115 15.25 15.55 -27.87
CA GLU A 115 15.85 16.58 -28.73
C GLU A 115 17.26 17.01 -28.27
N GLU A 116 17.54 16.92 -26.96
CA GLU A 116 18.87 17.19 -26.39
C GLU A 116 19.82 15.98 -26.48
N GLY A 117 19.42 14.91 -27.17
CA GLY A 117 20.21 13.68 -27.32
C GLY A 117 20.26 12.80 -26.06
N ARG A 118 19.34 12.99 -25.09
CA ARG A 118 19.32 12.21 -23.84
C ARG A 118 18.44 10.98 -24.01
N GLU A 119 18.85 9.83 -23.48
CA GLU A 119 18.06 8.60 -23.56
C GLU A 119 16.64 8.81 -22.99
N MET A 120 15.63 8.26 -23.67
CA MET A 120 14.29 8.08 -23.11
C MET A 120 14.09 6.60 -22.80
N ILE A 121 13.55 6.30 -21.61
CA ILE A 121 13.29 4.93 -21.19
C ILE A 121 11.80 4.66 -21.00
N ALA A 122 11.38 3.44 -21.29
CA ALA A 122 10.10 2.88 -20.88
C ALA A 122 10.35 1.74 -19.88
N VAL A 123 9.61 1.71 -18.78
CA VAL A 123 9.73 0.68 -17.74
C VAL A 123 8.46 -0.16 -17.73
N ALA A 124 8.59 -1.44 -18.06
CA ALA A 124 7.51 -2.40 -17.96
C ALA A 124 7.58 -3.12 -16.61
N VAL A 125 6.48 -3.09 -15.85
CA VAL A 125 6.34 -3.79 -14.56
C VAL A 125 5.16 -4.73 -14.66
N ALA A 126 5.41 -6.04 -14.68
CA ALA A 126 4.37 -7.05 -14.83
C ALA A 126 4.80 -8.43 -14.29
N SER A 127 3.92 -9.42 -14.37
CA SER A 127 4.29 -10.81 -14.10
C SER A 127 5.33 -11.29 -15.11
N GLU A 128 6.22 -12.18 -14.68
CA GLU A 128 7.25 -12.79 -15.54
C GLU A 128 6.62 -13.48 -16.77
N SER A 129 5.45 -14.10 -16.59
CA SER A 129 4.67 -14.73 -17.66
C SER A 129 4.15 -13.76 -18.72
N LEU A 130 3.89 -12.50 -18.36
CA LEU A 130 3.45 -11.47 -19.30
C LEU A 130 4.65 -10.81 -19.97
N LEU A 131 5.71 -10.53 -19.19
CA LEU A 131 6.95 -9.97 -19.74
C LEU A 131 7.64 -10.94 -20.72
N GLY A 132 7.55 -12.24 -20.50
CA GLY A 132 8.07 -13.25 -21.43
C GLY A 132 7.35 -13.31 -22.79
N LYS A 133 6.27 -12.53 -22.98
CA LYS A 133 5.53 -12.44 -24.24
C LYS A 133 5.76 -11.12 -24.99
N LEU A 134 6.58 -10.22 -24.44
CA LEU A 134 6.93 -8.93 -25.04
C LEU A 134 7.97 -9.07 -26.15
#